data_AF-A0A926A945-F1
#
_entry.id   AF-A0A926A945-F1
#
_cell.length_a   1.000
_cell.length_b   1.000
_cell.length_c   1.000
_cell.angle_alpha   90.00
_cell.angle_beta   90.00
_cell.angle_gamma   90.00
#
_symmetry.space_group_name_H-M   'P 1'
#
loop_
_entity.id
_entity.type
_entity.pdbx_description
1 polymer ?
#
loop_
_entity_poly.entity_id
_entity_poly.type
_entity_poly.pdbx_seq_one_letter_code
_entity_poly.pdbx_strand_id
1 'polypeptide(L)' 'KACQKRPISPKVVEDLADRIAETVNNKFEGEVPAEFIGKQVMDGLRDIDEVAYVRFASVYRRFQEATDFVQEVRKLEAQQ' A
#
# COMPACT_ATOMS: atom_id res chain seq x y z
N LYS A 1 1.75 8.89 6.08
CA LYS A 1 0.39 9.29 6.55
C LYS A 1 -0.57 8.12 6.72
N ALA A 2 -0.62 7.14 5.79
CA ALA A 2 -1.55 6.00 5.88
C ALA A 2 -1.50 5.23 7.22
N CYS A 3 -0.28 4.97 7.73
CA CYS A 3 -0.03 4.26 8.99
C CYS A 3 -0.26 5.10 10.27
N GLN A 4 -0.67 6.37 10.16
CA GLN A 4 -0.79 7.25 11.33
C GLN A 4 -1.91 6.79 12.28
N LYS A 5 -1.60 6.78 13.59
CA LYS A 5 -2.50 6.28 14.65
C LYS A 5 -2.94 4.81 14.45
N ARG A 6 -2.14 4.01 13.75
CA ARG A 6 -2.29 2.56 13.67
C ARG A 6 -1.31 1.88 14.63
N PRO A 7 -1.59 0.67 15.10
CA PRO A 7 -0.66 -0.13 15.91
C PRO A 7 0.47 -0.72 15.04
N ILE A 8 1.13 0.12 14.24
CA ILE A 8 2.22 -0.26 13.34
C ILE A 8 3.47 0.44 13.85
N SER A 9 4.52 -0.32 14.15
CA SER A 9 5.78 0.28 14.58
C SER A 9 6.45 1.02 13.41
N PRO A 10 7.22 2.10 13.68
CA PRO A 10 8.00 2.77 12.63
C PRO A 10 8.91 1.80 11.87
N LYS A 11 9.51 0.84 12.59
CA LYS A 11 10.41 -0.16 12.03
C LYS A 11 9.73 -1.03 10.96
N VAL A 12 8.47 -1.42 11.17
CA VAL A 12 7.71 -2.20 10.16
C VAL A 12 7.52 -1.40 8.86
N VAL A 13 7.32 -0.08 8.97
CA VAL A 13 7.18 0.80 7.78
C VAL A 13 8.53 0.99 7.08
N GLU A 14 9.61 1.15 7.85
CA GLU A 14 10.98 1.21 7.31
C GLU A 14 11.35 -0.10 6.59
N ASP A 15 11.11 -1.25 7.22
CA ASP A 15 11.40 -2.57 6.63
C ASP A 15 10.58 -2.83 5.36
N LEU A 16 9.34 -2.31 5.29
CA LEU A 16 8.58 -2.33 4.05
C LEU A 16 9.23 -1.46 2.98
N ALA A 17 9.63 -0.23 3.31
CA ALA A 17 10.27 0.68 2.36
C ALA A 17 11.60 0.12 1.83
N ASP A 18 12.42 -0.46 2.71
CA ASP A 18 13.71 -1.07 2.36
C ASP A 18 13.51 -2.25 1.40
N ARG A 19 12.55 -3.13 1.69
CA ARG A 19 12.20 -4.26 0.81
C ARG A 19 11.73 -3.82 -0.57
N ILE A 20 10.94 -2.74 -0.63
CA ILE A 20 10.47 -2.18 -1.90
C ILE A 20 11.66 -1.59 -2.67
N ALA A 21 12.55 -0.86 -2.01
CA ALA A 21 13.74 -0.30 -2.62
C ALA A 21 14.67 -1.39 -3.18
N GLU A 22 14.90 -2.47 -2.41
CA GLU A 22 15.66 -3.63 -2.86
C GLU A 22 15.01 -4.30 -4.08
N THR A 23 13.69 -4.52 -4.04
CA THR A 23 12.93 -5.10 -5.17
C THR A 23 13.05 -4.23 -6.42
N VAL A 24 13.00 -2.91 -6.26
CA VAL A 24 13.15 -1.96 -7.36
C VAL A 24 14.56 -2.03 -7.94
N ASN A 25 15.59 -1.94 -7.11
CA ASN A 25 17.00 -2.00 -7.54
C ASN A 25 17.33 -3.31 -8.26
N ASN A 26 16.75 -4.43 -7.82
CA ASN A 26 16.97 -5.74 -8.44
C ASN A 26 16.23 -5.91 -9.77
N LYS A 27 15.16 -5.15 -10.00
CA LYS A 27 14.27 -5.32 -11.17
C LYS A 27 14.46 -4.26 -12.25
N PHE A 28 14.90 -3.07 -11.88
CA PHE A 28 15.03 -1.93 -12.78
C PHE A 28 16.42 -1.33 -12.65
N GLU A 29 17.11 -1.15 -13.77
CA GLU A 29 18.42 -0.51 -13.82
C GLU A 29 18.34 1.02 -14.06
N GLY A 30 17.13 1.56 -14.29
CA GLY A 30 16.91 2.95 -14.64
C GLY A 30 15.53 3.45 -14.19
N GLU A 31 14.68 3.85 -15.13
CA GLU A 31 13.36 4.37 -14.81
C GLU A 31 12.45 3.30 -14.18
N VAL A 32 11.76 3.69 -13.12
CA VAL A 32 10.86 2.82 -12.36
C VAL A 32 9.43 3.30 -12.55
N PRO A 33 8.52 2.45 -13.05
CA PRO A 33 7.11 2.81 -13.14
C PRO A 33 6.55 3.14 -11.76
N ALA A 34 5.96 4.33 -11.60
CA ALA A 34 5.31 4.72 -10.35
C ALA A 34 4.18 3.75 -9.96
N GLU A 35 3.54 3.13 -10.97
CA GLU A 35 2.54 2.10 -10.76
C GLU A 35 3.11 0.88 -10.03
N PHE A 36 4.33 0.47 -10.37
CA PHE A 36 5.00 -0.66 -9.73
C PHE A 36 5.24 -0.38 -8.24
N ILE A 37 5.79 0.79 -7.89
CA ILE A 37 6.04 1.18 -6.50
C ILE A 37 4.72 1.24 -5.72
N GLY A 38 3.70 1.89 -6.30
CA GLY A 38 2.39 2.01 -5.66
C GLY A 38 1.75 0.64 -5.38
N LYS A 39 1.86 -0.30 -6.32
CA LYS A 39 1.42 -1.68 -6.13
C LYS A 39 2.19 -2.37 -5.00
N GLN A 40 3.53 -2.27 -4.98
CA GLN A 40 4.33 -2.88 -3.91
C GLN A 40 3.99 -2.33 -2.52
N VAL A 41 3.72 -1.01 -2.42
CA VAL A 41 3.26 -0.38 -1.16
C VAL A 41 1.88 -0.90 -0.77
N MET A 42 0.94 -0.97 -1.73
CA MET A 42 -0.39 -1.52 -1.48
C MET A 42 -0.33 -2.97 -0.98
N ASP A 43 0.41 -3.84 -1.68
CA ASP A 43 0.51 -5.26 -1.33
C ASP A 43 1.12 -5.40 0.08
N GLY A 44 2.22 -4.69 0.37
CA GLY A 44 2.84 -4.75 1.70
C GLY A 44 1.96 -4.15 2.82
N LEU A 45 1.23 -3.07 2.56
CA LEU A 45 0.30 -2.51 3.56
C LEU A 45 -0.88 -3.43 3.82
N ARG A 46 -1.33 -4.21 2.82
CA ARG A 46 -2.41 -5.17 3.00
C ARG A 46 -2.03 -6.25 4.01
N ASP A 47 -0.80 -6.73 3.95
CA ASP A 47 -0.28 -7.74 4.87
C ASP A 47 -0.05 -7.18 6.29
N ILE A 48 0.27 -5.89 6.39
CA ILE A 48 0.59 -5.23 7.67
C ILE A 48 -0.68 -4.76 8.41
N ASP A 49 -1.57 -4.05 7.71
CA ASP A 49 -2.75 -3.43 8.30
C ASP A 49 -3.76 -3.00 7.23
N GLU A 50 -4.92 -3.64 7.21
CA GLU A 50 -5.99 -3.38 6.24
C GLU A 50 -6.46 -1.92 6.22
N VAL A 51 -6.49 -1.24 7.38
CA VAL A 51 -6.91 0.17 7.45
C VAL A 51 -5.86 1.09 6.83
N ALA A 52 -4.57 0.84 7.07
CA ALA A 52 -3.48 1.56 6.43
C ALA A 52 -3.49 1.32 4.91
N TYR A 53 -3.74 0.09 4.47
CA TYR A 53 -3.96 -0.24 3.07
C TYR A 53 -5.07 0.61 2.45
N VAL A 54 -6.29 0.62 3.03
CA VAL A 54 -7.43 1.35 2.43
C VAL A 54 -7.15 2.86 2.39
N ARG A 55 -6.49 3.41 3.43
CA ARG A 55 -6.10 4.84 3.45
C ARG A 55 -5.07 5.19 2.39
N PHE A 56 -4.15 4.28 2.07
CA PHE A 56 -3.20 4.49 0.99
C PHE A 56 -3.90 4.36 -0.37
N ALA A 57 -4.70 3.30 -0.53
CA ALA A 57 -5.45 3.02 -1.75
C ALA A 57 -6.39 4.16 -2.13
N SER A 58 -7.02 4.83 -1.16
CA SER A 58 -7.93 5.94 -1.44
C SER A 58 -7.25 7.13 -2.12
N VAL A 59 -6.01 7.43 -1.75
CA VAL A 59 -5.21 8.49 -2.38
C VAL A 59 -4.63 7.98 -3.71
N TYR A 60 -4.05 6.78 -3.69
CA TYR A 60 -3.36 6.22 -4.85
C TYR A 60 -4.30 5.99 -6.05
N ARG A 61 -5.50 5.44 -5.79
CA ARG A 61 -6.55 5.24 -6.80
C ARG A 61 -7.50 6.42 -6.96
N ARG A 62 -7.26 7.53 -6.24
CA ARG A 62 -8.06 8.76 -6.26
C ARG A 62 -9.55 8.51 -6.11
N PHE A 63 -9.94 7.88 -5.01
CA PHE A 63 -11.37 7.69 -4.70
C PHE A 63 -12.09 9.04 -4.75
N GLN A 64 -13.21 9.08 -5.48
CA GLN A 64 -14.04 10.27 -5.63
C GLN A 64 -15.27 10.17 -4.74
N GLU A 65 -15.76 8.96 -4.50
CA GLU A 65 -17.03 8.74 -3.80
C GLU A 65 -16.91 7.68 -2.69
N ALA A 66 -17.86 7.69 -1.75
CA ALA A 66 -17.93 6.69 -0.68
C ALA A 66 -18.10 5.26 -1.24
N THR A 67 -18.72 5.13 -2.41
CA THR A 67 -18.83 3.88 -3.17
C THR A 67 -17.47 3.27 -3.49
N ASP A 68 -16.46 4.06 -3.86
CA ASP A 68 -15.11 3.56 -4.14
C ASP A 68 -14.49 2.90 -2.90
N PHE A 69 -14.69 3.53 -1.74
CA PHE A 69 -14.25 2.99 -0.45
C PHE A 69 -14.94 1.67 -0.13
N VAL A 70 -16.27 1.61 -0.27
CA VAL A 70 -17.04 0.38 0.00
C VAL A 70 -16.61 -0.76 -0.93
N GLN A 71 -16.38 -0.47 -2.21
CA GLN A 71 -15.88 -1.48 -3.16
C GLN A 71 -14.50 -2.00 -2.75
N GLU A 72 -13.62 -1.12 -2.28
CA GLU A 72 -12.29 -1.54 -1.85
C GLU A 72 -12.32 -2.38 -0.57
N VAL A 73 -13.17 -2.02 0.40
CA VAL A 73 -13.37 -2.83 1.62
C VAL A 73 -13.93 -4.22 1.28
N ARG A 74 -14.92 -4.30 0.37
CA ARG A 74 -15.47 -5.59 -0.07
C ARG A 74 -14.43 -6.50 -0.72
N LYS A 75 -13.48 -5.92 -1.47
CA LYS A 75 -12.39 -6.71 -2.08
C LYS A 75 -11.44 -7.30 -1.03
N LEU A 76 -11.25 -6.63 0.11
CA LEU A 76 -10.46 -7.17 1.21
C LEU A 76 -11.18 -8.34 1.88
N GLU A 77 -12.48 -8.19 2.17
CA GLU A 77 -13.30 -9.25 2.79
C GLU A 77 -13.39 -10.50 1.91
N ALA A 78 -13.44 -10.33 0.57
CA ALA A 78 -13.52 -11.45 -0.37
C ALA A 78 -12.20 -12.22 -0.56
N GLN A 79 -11.09 -11.74 0.02
CA GLN A 79 -9.76 -12.33 -0.09
C GLN A 79 -9.26 -12.99 1.21
N GLN A 80 -10.13 -13.04 2.23
CA GLN A 80 -9.95 -13.81 3.47
C GLN A 80 -10.62 -15.18 3.35
#